data_AF-A0A1I7JNS2-F1
#
_entry.id   AF-A0A1I7JNS2-F1
#
_cell.length_a   1.000
_cell.length_b   1.000
_cell.length_c   1.000
_cell.angle_alpha   90.00
_cell.angle_beta   90.00
_cell.angle_gamma   90.00
#
_symmetry.space_group_name_H-M   'P 1'
#
loop_
_entity.id
_entity.type
_entity.pdbx_description
1 polymer ?
#
loop_
_entity_poly.entity_id
_entity_poly.type
_entity_poly.pdbx_seq_one_letter_code
_entity_poly.pdbx_strand_id
1 'polypeptide(L)'
;MKVIPGIELSTRYKGNRVHILGYFKDNIYENKEFLACLNKIKKGRFKECQIEYREKLKFKSQGGKLTTKSGIDFLHYFGGFVVLAHPTLLKEEVFLELFKMNFDGIEAKYYRNKDFETEYFIKMAGEKGIIYTAGSDFHYLKKVDFKHGTLGQIYLEEGEIEKFISCLYKK
;
A
#
# COMPACT_ATOMS: atom_id res chain seq x y z
N MET A 1 -8.46 -22.21 1.71
CA MET A 1 -7.88 -20.88 2.00
C MET A 1 -7.35 -20.30 0.70
N LYS A 2 -7.85 -19.13 0.29
CA LYS A 2 -7.31 -18.39 -0.86
C LYS A 2 -6.27 -17.39 -0.33
N VAL A 3 -5.15 -17.25 -1.02
CA VAL A 3 -4.09 -16.30 -0.68
C VAL A 3 -3.90 -15.33 -1.84
N ILE A 4 -3.70 -14.06 -1.53
CA ILE A 4 -3.41 -13.01 -2.52
C ILE A 4 -1.99 -12.52 -2.25
N PRO A 5 -1.07 -12.66 -3.22
CA PRO A 5 0.26 -12.12 -3.09
C PRO A 5 0.22 -10.61 -2.85
N GLY A 6 0.98 -10.15 -1.87
CA GLY A 6 1.05 -8.75 -1.49
C GLY A 6 2.46 -8.33 -1.11
N ILE A 7 2.72 -7.03 -1.19
CA ILE A 7 3.93 -6.39 -0.67
C ILE A 7 3.55 -5.10 0.05
N GLU A 8 4.27 -4.79 1.12
CA GLU A 8 4.28 -3.46 1.71
C GLU A 8 5.60 -2.76 1.34
N LEU A 9 5.49 -1.57 0.74
CA LEU A 9 6.64 -0.78 0.31
C LEU A 9 6.74 0.50 1.14
N SER A 10 7.87 0.67 1.83
CA SER A 10 8.14 1.92 2.55
C SER A 10 8.63 3.03 1.62
N THR A 11 7.88 4.13 1.56
CA THR A 11 8.17 5.31 0.75
C THR A 11 8.32 6.57 1.60
N ARG A 12 8.54 7.71 0.94
CA ARG A 12 8.60 9.04 1.52
C ARG A 12 7.73 10.05 0.78
N TYR A 13 7.06 10.91 1.55
CA TYR A 13 6.36 12.08 1.02
C TYR A 13 6.54 13.27 1.95
N LYS A 14 7.14 14.36 1.43
CA LYS A 14 7.44 15.58 2.20
C LYS A 14 8.13 15.29 3.55
N GLY A 15 9.05 14.32 3.58
CA GLY A 15 9.79 13.90 4.77
C GLY A 15 9.08 12.86 5.63
N ASN A 16 7.77 12.66 5.46
CA ASN A 16 6.99 11.67 6.17
C ASN A 16 7.25 10.26 5.62
N ARG A 17 7.31 9.28 6.52
CA ARG A 17 7.26 7.86 6.15
C ARG A 17 5.83 7.52 5.76
N VAL A 18 5.67 6.91 4.58
CA VAL A 18 4.38 6.45 4.08
C VAL A 18 4.58 5.00 3.66
N HIS A 19 3.63 4.14 3.97
CA HIS A 19 3.63 2.77 3.50
C HIS A 19 2.51 2.61 2.47
N ILE A 20 2.79 1.86 1.42
CA ILE A 20 1.82 1.53 0.38
C ILE A 20 1.82 0.01 0.23
N LEU A 21 0.63 -0.57 0.11
CA LEU A 21 0.45 -1.98 -0.18
C LEU A 21 0.31 -2.16 -1.69
N GLY A 22 0.87 -3.23 -2.24
CA GLY A 22 0.63 -3.68 -3.60
C GLY A 22 0.14 -5.11 -3.59
N TYR A 23 -1.05 -5.36 -4.13
CA TYR A 23 -1.64 -6.69 -4.29
C TYR A 23 -1.58 -7.14 -5.74
N PHE A 24 -1.41 -8.44 -5.98
CA PHE A 24 -1.23 -8.99 -7.32
C PHE A 24 -2.23 -10.10 -7.60
N LYS A 25 -2.84 -10.09 -8.79
CA LYS A 25 -3.84 -11.08 -9.21
C LYS A 25 -3.24 -12.42 -9.65
N ASP A 26 -2.03 -12.37 -10.21
CA ASP A 26 -1.32 -13.49 -10.84
C ASP A 26 0.14 -13.53 -10.36
N ASN A 27 0.94 -14.41 -10.96
CA ASN A 27 2.37 -14.59 -10.67
C ASN A 27 3.27 -13.42 -11.13
N ILE A 28 2.71 -12.23 -11.39
CA ILE A 28 3.48 -11.04 -11.77
C ILE A 28 4.46 -10.64 -10.65
N TYR A 29 4.13 -10.95 -9.39
CA TYR A 29 5.04 -10.74 -8.26
C TYR A 29 6.34 -11.57 -8.38
N GLU A 30 6.38 -12.59 -9.24
CA GLU A 30 7.57 -13.42 -9.53
C GLU A 30 8.41 -12.85 -10.69
N ASN A 31 7.98 -11.74 -11.30
CA ASN A 31 8.71 -11.10 -12.39
C ASN A 31 10.14 -10.74 -11.96
N LYS A 32 11.13 -11.21 -12.73
CA LYS A 32 12.55 -11.05 -12.39
C LYS A 32 13.00 -9.58 -12.37
N GLU A 33 12.47 -8.74 -13.26
CA GLU A 33 12.77 -7.30 -13.28
C GLU A 33 12.18 -6.62 -12.02
N PHE A 34 10.94 -6.96 -11.67
CA PHE A 34 10.27 -6.47 -10.46
C PHE A 34 11.08 -6.82 -9.20
N LEU A 35 11.41 -8.10 -9.03
CA LEU A 35 12.18 -8.60 -7.88
C LEU A 35 13.60 -8.00 -7.82
N ALA A 36 14.26 -7.85 -8.98
CA ALA A 36 15.57 -7.21 -9.05
C ALA A 36 15.50 -5.74 -8.61
N CYS A 37 14.48 -5.01 -9.04
CA CYS A 37 14.25 -3.61 -8.66
C CYS A 37 13.92 -3.49 -7.16
N LEU A 38 13.04 -4.34 -6.63
CA LEU A 38 12.75 -4.41 -5.19
C LEU A 38 14.00 -4.68 -4.35
N ASN A 39 14.87 -5.59 -4.79
CA ASN A 39 16.13 -5.88 -4.10
C ASN A 39 17.08 -4.67 -4.08
N LYS A 40 17.16 -3.93 -5.20
CA LYS A 40 17.94 -2.67 -5.28
C LYS A 40 17.36 -1.61 -4.35
N ILE A 41 16.04 -1.42 -4.34
CA ILE A 41 15.33 -0.52 -3.42
C ILE A 41 15.64 -0.88 -1.95
N LYS A 42 15.54 -2.17 -1.60
CA LYS A 42 15.85 -2.68 -0.25
C LYS A 42 17.29 -2.38 0.16
N LYS A 43 18.24 -2.49 -0.77
CA LYS A 43 19.67 -2.21 -0.56
C LYS A 43 20.04 -0.72 -0.65
N GLY A 44 19.08 0.18 -0.85
CA GLY A 44 19.35 1.61 -0.98
C GLY A 44 19.92 2.04 -2.34
N ARG A 45 19.91 1.15 -3.34
CA ARG A 45 20.49 1.36 -4.69
C ARG A 45 19.47 2.01 -5.64
N PHE A 46 18.84 3.09 -5.18
CA PHE A 46 17.77 3.77 -5.93
C PHE A 46 18.23 4.34 -7.28
N LYS A 47 19.48 4.80 -7.37
CA LYS A 47 20.06 5.33 -8.61
C LYS A 47 20.11 4.28 -9.72
N GLU A 48 20.39 3.03 -9.38
CA GLU A 48 20.39 1.93 -10.35
C GLU A 48 18.97 1.71 -10.92
N CYS A 49 17.95 1.73 -10.06
CA CYS A 49 16.55 1.63 -10.48
C CYS A 49 16.16 2.81 -11.38
N GLN A 50 16.61 4.02 -11.04
CA GLN A 50 16.35 5.22 -11.85
C GLN A 50 16.92 5.09 -13.27
N ILE A 51 18.14 4.57 -13.40
CA ILE A 51 18.79 4.40 -14.70
C ILE A 51 18.07 3.34 -15.53
N GLU A 52 17.80 2.19 -14.94
CA GLU A 52 17.17 1.03 -15.62
C GLU A 52 15.77 1.35 -16.12
N TYR A 53 14.99 2.12 -15.36
CA TYR A 53 13.62 2.46 -15.70
C TYR A 53 13.46 3.86 -16.30
N ARG A 54 14.53 4.57 -16.65
CA ARG A 54 14.46 6.01 -17.04
C ARG A 54 13.46 6.31 -18.17
N GLU A 55 13.32 5.39 -19.13
CA GLU A 55 12.40 5.52 -20.27
C GLU A 55 10.98 5.02 -19.94
N LYS A 56 10.82 4.25 -18.86
CA LYS A 56 9.57 3.58 -18.45
C LYS A 56 8.86 4.31 -17.31
N LEU A 57 9.62 4.79 -16.32
CA LEU A 57 9.13 5.35 -15.06
C LEU A 57 9.99 6.51 -14.58
N LYS A 58 9.32 7.55 -14.07
CA LYS A 58 9.99 8.70 -13.44
C LYS A 58 10.27 8.42 -11.96
N PHE A 59 11.31 7.63 -11.70
CA PHE A 59 11.76 7.34 -10.34
C PHE A 59 12.35 8.59 -9.66
N LYS A 60 11.75 9.01 -8.56
CA LYS A 60 12.25 10.05 -7.66
C LYS A 60 12.50 9.46 -6.28
N SER A 61 13.50 10.00 -5.60
CA SER A 61 13.82 9.64 -4.21
C SER A 61 13.87 10.85 -3.30
N GLN A 62 13.51 10.67 -2.03
CA GLN A 62 13.65 11.65 -0.96
C GLN A 62 14.39 11.01 0.22
N GLY A 63 15.50 11.63 0.67
CA GLY A 63 16.29 11.11 1.79
C GLY A 63 16.82 9.69 1.55
N GLY A 64 17.20 9.37 0.30
CA GLY A 64 17.66 8.02 -0.06
C GLY A 64 16.57 6.96 0.06
N LYS A 65 15.28 7.32 -0.06
CA LYS A 65 14.14 6.41 -0.12
C LYS A 65 13.24 6.75 -1.31
N LEU A 66 12.50 5.77 -1.82
CA LEU A 66 11.56 5.98 -2.92
C LEU A 66 10.48 6.99 -2.52
N THR A 67 10.14 7.93 -3.41
CA THR A 67 8.97 8.79 -3.16
C THR A 67 7.67 8.01 -3.27
N THR A 68 6.62 8.42 -2.55
CA THR A 68 5.33 7.71 -2.61
C THR A 68 4.77 7.64 -4.02
N LYS A 69 4.85 8.73 -4.80
CA LYS A 69 4.42 8.73 -6.21
C LYS A 69 5.17 7.69 -7.04
N SER A 70 6.50 7.62 -6.91
CA SER A 70 7.28 6.61 -7.63
C SER A 70 6.99 5.19 -7.15
N GLY A 71 6.64 4.99 -5.88
CA GLY A 71 6.19 3.69 -5.37
C GLY A 71 4.88 3.25 -5.99
N ILE A 72 3.89 4.15 -6.07
CA ILE A 72 2.61 3.89 -6.74
C ILE A 72 2.86 3.53 -8.20
N ASP A 73 3.60 4.37 -8.92
CA ASP A 73 3.86 4.19 -10.35
C ASP A 73 4.61 2.89 -10.63
N PHE A 74 5.59 2.55 -9.79
CA PHE A 74 6.33 1.30 -9.89
C PHE A 74 5.44 0.07 -9.68
N LEU A 75 4.61 0.06 -8.63
CA LEU A 75 3.72 -1.07 -8.38
C LEU A 75 2.66 -1.18 -9.48
N HIS A 76 2.07 -0.07 -9.94
CA HIS A 76 1.14 -0.06 -11.08
C HIS A 76 1.78 -0.58 -12.37
N TYR A 77 3.02 -0.21 -12.65
CA TYR A 77 3.75 -0.70 -13.82
C TYR A 77 3.89 -2.23 -13.84
N PHE A 78 4.02 -2.85 -12.66
CA PHE A 78 4.03 -4.31 -12.48
C PHE A 78 2.65 -4.87 -12.14
N GLY A 79 1.57 -4.24 -12.59
CA GLY A 79 0.21 -4.76 -12.45
C GLY A 79 -0.32 -4.80 -11.02
N GLY A 80 0.32 -4.10 -10.09
CA GLY A 80 -0.09 -4.03 -8.70
C GLY A 80 -1.38 -3.23 -8.50
N PHE A 81 -2.23 -3.71 -7.61
CA PHE A 81 -3.34 -2.97 -7.04
C PHE A 81 -2.86 -2.28 -5.78
N VAL A 82 -2.80 -0.94 -5.80
CA VAL A 82 -2.05 -0.14 -4.84
C VAL A 82 -2.97 0.53 -3.84
N VAL A 83 -2.70 0.28 -2.57
CA VAL A 83 -3.50 0.75 -1.44
C VAL A 83 -2.63 1.60 -0.51
N LEU A 84 -3.16 2.73 -0.04
CA LEU A 84 -2.52 3.50 1.03
C LEU A 84 -2.68 2.77 2.37
N ALA A 85 -1.58 2.35 2.99
CA ALA A 85 -1.61 1.62 4.26
C ALA A 85 -1.89 2.56 5.44
N HIS A 86 -2.68 2.07 6.41
CA HIS A 86 -2.94 2.64 7.74
C HIS A 86 -2.86 4.18 7.82
N PRO A 87 -3.73 4.93 7.10
CA PRO A 87 -3.65 6.38 6.98
C PRO A 87 -3.80 7.13 8.32
N THR A 88 -4.41 6.52 9.36
CA THR A 88 -4.45 7.07 10.73
C THR A 88 -3.06 7.42 11.30
N LEU A 89 -2.00 6.76 10.81
CA LEU A 89 -0.63 7.03 11.26
C LEU A 89 -0.01 8.29 10.64
N LEU A 90 -0.71 8.91 9.69
CA LEU A 90 -0.29 10.13 9.02
C LEU A 90 -0.95 11.35 9.66
N LYS A 91 -0.27 12.49 9.60
CA LYS A 91 -0.93 13.76 9.86
C LYS A 91 -1.99 14.04 8.79
N GLU A 92 -3.10 14.67 9.18
CA GLU A 92 -4.23 14.91 8.29
C GLU A 92 -3.82 15.69 7.02
N GLU A 93 -3.00 16.74 7.16
CA GLU A 93 -2.54 17.53 6.02
C GLU A 93 -1.71 16.70 5.01
N VAL A 94 -0.97 15.71 5.51
CA VAL A 94 -0.17 14.79 4.69
C VAL A 94 -1.09 13.78 4.00
N PHE A 95 -2.07 13.23 4.74
CA PHE A 95 -3.07 12.33 4.20
C PHE A 95 -3.86 12.97 3.07
N LEU A 96 -4.39 14.19 3.26
CA LEU A 96 -5.21 14.87 2.24
C LEU A 96 -4.44 15.12 0.93
N GLU A 97 -3.12 15.32 1.00
CA GLU A 97 -2.29 15.44 -0.19
C GLU A 97 -2.01 14.08 -0.86
N LEU A 98 -1.70 13.05 -0.07
CA LEU A 98 -1.50 11.70 -0.57
C LEU A 98 -2.79 11.14 -1.18
N PHE A 99 -3.93 11.43 -0.60
CA PHE A 99 -5.25 10.98 -1.05
C PHE A 99 -5.59 11.49 -2.45
N LYS A 100 -4.94 12.56 -2.93
CA LYS A 100 -5.07 13.04 -4.32
C LYS A 100 -4.30 12.18 -5.33
N MET A 101 -3.38 11.33 -4.88
CA MET A 101 -2.63 10.44 -5.77
C MET A 101 -3.49 9.30 -6.31
N ASN A 102 -2.92 8.56 -7.26
CA ASN A 102 -3.57 7.47 -7.97
C ASN A 102 -3.54 6.16 -7.16
N PHE A 103 -4.16 6.15 -5.99
CA PHE A 103 -4.38 4.92 -5.23
C PHE A 103 -5.63 4.21 -5.74
N ASP A 104 -5.62 2.87 -5.76
CA ASP A 104 -6.80 2.06 -6.07
C ASP A 104 -7.65 1.82 -4.81
N GLY A 105 -7.06 1.99 -3.62
CA GLY A 105 -7.79 1.97 -2.36
C GLY A 105 -7.02 2.53 -1.17
N ILE A 106 -7.65 2.49 0.00
CA ILE A 106 -7.02 2.84 1.28
C ILE A 106 -7.33 1.78 2.34
N GLU A 107 -6.44 1.56 3.30
CA GLU A 107 -6.69 0.68 4.43
C GLU A 107 -7.53 1.40 5.50
N ALA A 108 -8.85 1.42 5.31
CA ALA A 108 -9.76 2.15 6.18
C ALA A 108 -10.02 1.42 7.51
N LYS A 109 -9.96 0.09 7.53
CA LYS A 109 -10.10 -0.71 8.75
C LYS A 109 -8.70 -1.16 9.20
N TYR A 110 -8.18 -0.56 10.26
CA TYR A 110 -6.84 -0.88 10.76
C TYR A 110 -6.85 -0.96 12.28
N TYR A 111 -5.98 -1.80 12.85
CA TYR A 111 -5.98 -2.14 14.26
C TYR A 111 -5.92 -0.92 15.20
N ARG A 112 -5.23 0.14 14.79
CA ARG A 112 -5.08 1.35 15.61
C ARG A 112 -6.09 2.46 15.30
N ASN A 113 -6.99 2.24 14.36
CA ASN A 113 -8.05 3.20 14.10
C ASN A 113 -8.98 3.27 15.30
N LYS A 114 -9.46 4.48 15.61
CA LYS A 114 -10.69 4.68 16.35
C LYS A 114 -11.89 4.47 15.41
N ASP A 115 -13.05 4.18 15.97
CA ASP A 115 -14.27 3.91 15.18
C ASP A 115 -14.59 5.04 14.20
N PHE A 116 -14.51 6.29 14.65
CA PHE A 116 -14.73 7.45 13.79
C PHE A 116 -13.69 7.61 12.67
N GLU A 117 -12.45 7.13 12.84
CA GLU A 117 -11.42 7.17 11.79
C GLU A 117 -11.74 6.13 10.72
N THR A 118 -12.19 4.93 11.13
CA THR A 118 -12.67 3.90 10.21
C THR A 118 -13.83 4.42 9.36
N GLU A 119 -14.85 5.00 9.99
CA GLU A 119 -15.99 5.60 9.29
C GLU A 119 -15.55 6.73 8.34
N TYR A 120 -14.66 7.61 8.80
CA TYR A 120 -14.10 8.69 8.00
C TYR A 120 -13.40 8.17 6.74
N PHE A 121 -12.50 7.20 6.87
CA PHE A 121 -11.78 6.66 5.72
C PHE A 121 -12.71 5.89 4.77
N ILE A 122 -13.67 5.11 5.27
CA ILE A 122 -14.67 4.45 4.41
C ILE A 122 -15.44 5.48 3.59
N LYS A 123 -15.90 6.57 4.21
CA LYS A 123 -16.60 7.66 3.53
C LYS A 123 -15.72 8.32 2.47
N MET A 124 -14.49 8.68 2.82
CA MET A 124 -13.54 9.29 1.88
C MET A 124 -13.28 8.39 0.66
N ALA A 125 -13.07 7.08 0.87
CA ALA A 125 -12.87 6.13 -0.22
C ALA A 125 -14.10 6.09 -1.16
N GLY A 126 -15.31 6.05 -0.58
CA GLY A 126 -16.57 6.11 -1.30
C GLY A 126 -16.72 7.37 -2.15
N GLU A 127 -16.46 8.56 -1.57
CA GLU A 127 -16.54 9.84 -2.27
C GLU A 127 -15.55 9.97 -3.44
N LYS A 128 -14.35 9.40 -3.30
CA LYS A 128 -13.34 9.38 -4.37
C LYS A 128 -13.61 8.29 -5.42
N GLY A 129 -14.47 7.31 -5.14
CA GLY A 129 -14.73 6.17 -6.02
C GLY A 129 -13.62 5.11 -6.02
N ILE A 130 -12.84 5.01 -4.94
CA ILE A 130 -11.83 3.96 -4.74
C ILE A 130 -12.32 2.96 -3.68
N ILE A 131 -11.69 1.78 -3.59
CA ILE A 131 -12.08 0.81 -2.57
C ILE A 131 -11.42 1.11 -1.22
N TYR A 132 -11.89 0.45 -0.17
CA TYR A 132 -11.15 0.34 1.07
C TYR A 132 -10.78 -1.11 1.37
N THR A 133 -9.80 -1.28 2.25
CA THR A 133 -9.29 -2.58 2.71
C THR A 133 -9.18 -2.62 4.23
N ALA A 134 -8.83 -3.79 4.76
CA ALA A 134 -8.65 -4.03 6.18
C ALA A 134 -7.36 -4.80 6.46
N GLY A 135 -6.70 -4.50 7.58
CA GLY A 135 -5.50 -5.22 7.98
C GLY A 135 -5.18 -5.05 9.47
N SER A 136 -4.70 -6.14 10.08
CA SER A 136 -4.21 -6.11 11.47
C SER A 136 -2.74 -5.74 11.58
N ASP A 137 -1.99 -5.78 10.47
CA ASP A 137 -0.55 -5.53 10.42
C ASP A 137 0.24 -6.45 11.36
N PHE A 138 -0.19 -7.71 11.45
CA PHE A 138 0.39 -8.71 12.33
C PHE A 138 1.86 -8.98 12.01
N HIS A 139 2.72 -8.92 13.03
CA HIS A 139 4.15 -9.21 12.92
C HIS A 139 4.55 -10.55 13.54
N TYR A 140 4.13 -10.82 14.78
CA TYR A 140 4.35 -12.09 15.50
C TYR A 140 3.54 -12.07 16.81
N LEU A 141 3.36 -13.25 17.43
CA LEU A 141 2.70 -13.36 18.73
C LEU A 141 3.65 -12.87 19.84
N LYS A 142 3.40 -11.67 20.37
CA LYS A 142 3.99 -11.18 21.61
C LYS A 142 2.94 -11.13 22.71
N LYS A 143 3.37 -11.37 23.96
CA LYS A 143 2.50 -11.20 25.15
C LYS A 143 1.89 -9.79 25.24
N VAL A 144 2.57 -8.78 24.68
CA VAL A 144 2.13 -7.38 24.67
C VAL A 144 2.56 -6.74 23.34
N ASP A 145 1.64 -6.57 22.40
CA ASP A 145 1.79 -5.73 21.22
C ASP A 145 0.57 -4.82 21.09
N PHE A 146 0.77 -3.51 21.32
CA PHE A 146 -0.27 -2.49 21.20
C PHE A 146 -0.21 -1.76 19.86
N LYS A 147 0.76 -2.09 19.00
CA LYS A 147 0.94 -1.45 17.69
C LYS A 147 0.27 -2.24 16.58
N HIS A 148 0.15 -3.55 16.75
CA HIS A 148 -0.39 -4.45 15.74
C HIS A 148 -1.43 -5.38 16.33
N GLY A 149 -2.40 -5.77 15.51
CA GLY A 149 -3.41 -6.76 15.88
C GLY A 149 -2.93 -8.18 15.61
N THR A 150 -3.70 -9.18 16.08
CA THR A 150 -3.46 -10.58 15.77
C THR A 150 -4.01 -10.95 14.38
N LEU A 151 -3.61 -12.12 13.87
CA LEU A 151 -4.10 -12.62 12.59
C LEU A 151 -5.63 -12.75 12.60
N GLY A 152 -6.30 -12.09 11.65
CA GLY A 152 -7.76 -12.12 11.51
C GLY A 152 -8.52 -11.20 12.47
N GLN A 153 -7.84 -10.43 13.33
CA GLN A 153 -8.51 -9.51 14.26
C GLN A 153 -9.22 -8.35 13.55
N ILE A 154 -8.62 -7.86 12.47
CA ILE A 154 -9.16 -6.81 11.61
C ILE A 154 -9.37 -7.44 10.24
N TYR A 155 -10.59 -7.33 9.72
CA TYR A 155 -11.02 -8.07 8.55
C TYR A 155 -12.00 -7.26 7.70
N LEU A 156 -12.18 -7.73 6.47
CA LEU A 156 -13.26 -7.34 5.59
C LEU A 156 -14.41 -8.35 5.73
N GLU A 157 -15.63 -7.86 5.68
CA GLU A 157 -16.84 -8.68 5.58
C GLU A 157 -16.95 -9.30 4.17
N GLU A 158 -17.78 -10.33 4.02
CA GLU A 158 -17.91 -11.10 2.77
C GLU A 158 -18.11 -10.21 1.53
N GLY A 159 -19.11 -9.31 1.55
CA GLY A 159 -19.35 -8.40 0.42
C GLY A 159 -18.22 -7.40 0.15
N GLU A 160 -17.46 -7.03 1.18
CA GLU A 160 -16.29 -6.16 1.03
C GLU A 160 -15.12 -6.93 0.39
N ILE A 161 -14.94 -8.20 0.76
CA ILE A 161 -13.97 -9.11 0.14
C ILE A 161 -14.32 -9.31 -1.33
N GLU A 162 -15.58 -9.61 -1.66
CA GLU A 162 -16.03 -9.77 -3.04
C GLU A 162 -15.76 -8.52 -3.90
N LYS A 163 -16.04 -7.33 -3.35
CA LYS A 163 -15.73 -6.06 -4.00
C LYS A 163 -14.22 -5.89 -4.22
N PHE A 164 -13.40 -6.19 -3.21
CA PHE A 164 -11.94 -6.15 -3.33
C PHE A 164 -11.45 -7.07 -4.45
N ILE A 165 -11.89 -8.34 -4.45
CA ILE A 165 -11.54 -9.32 -5.48
C ILE A 165 -11.99 -8.83 -6.87
N SER A 166 -13.23 -8.35 -7.01
CA SER A 166 -13.73 -7.84 -8.29
C SER A 166 -12.86 -6.72 -8.84
N CYS A 167 -12.48 -5.75 -7.99
CA CYS A 167 -11.62 -4.64 -8.40
C CYS A 167 -10.20 -5.09 -8.73
N LEU A 168 -9.61 -5.99 -7.93
CA LEU A 168 -8.27 -6.54 -8.17
C LEU A 168 -8.18 -7.26 -9.53
N TYR A 169 -9.19 -8.04 -9.90
CA TYR A 169 -9.16 -8.85 -11.12
C TYR A 169 -9.67 -8.11 -12.38
N LYS A 170 -10.35 -6.97 -12.23
CA LYS A 170 -10.72 -6.08 -13.35
C LYS A 170 -9.54 -5.24 -13.84
N LYS A 171 -8.52 -5.06 -13.01
CA LYS A 171 -7.31 -4.30 -13.32
C LYS A 171 -6.33 -5.14 -14.13
#